data_AF-A0A2V2UXM3-F1
#
_entry.id   AF-A0A2V2UXM3-F1
#
_cell.length_a   1.000
_cell.length_b   1.000
_cell.length_c   1.000
_cell.angle_alpha   90.00
_cell.angle_beta   90.00
_cell.angle_gamma   90.00
#
_symmetry.space_group_name_H-M   'P 1'
#
loop_
_entity.id
_entity.type
_entity.pdbx_description
1 polymer ?
#
loop_
_entity_poly.entity_id
_entity_poly.type
_entity_poly.pdbx_seq_one_letter_code
_entity_poly.pdbx_strand_id
1 'polypeptide(L)'
;MSGIPEEGLYGNVASQSSNVSQGGRRRTRSEFEGDTDYSSTTRIRLEGMYRPQWTMSSTVEDILLGGSTNRNNMKLNDFLRSNLGEEWVVERNGNVAMEMFFQDPEMFIQNERLLRIITTSPSYKELEAIYKLHHEGVSSLEEWRDYEGKDTVTPFPRGKLNGVLTQVLTEERREAEERARREQQQIIFNLSAKIEDLLFKGSVRVMDIKLNDFLTLELDGRGILRANRNVLLRDFFINPTSHIRDAGVLNEIQATGAYARMEGTVREEMDLEEAVRRLHHEGVFFLEQWRDYQGKDTLTSLVCGKLNGVLTQVERAEKARRDAEERARREEQERARLDQQRINLNLSLSIKDAIFQGRACVHKMKLNDFLMRELDGRGVADTNRSVLLKEFFKDPAMYIRDAGVLNEIKASGRYLSMEGAVREEMDMEEDIRKLQYNHLSTLRGWSLATAEVKATVHNSTKHFLDAAAEEARNPTTSAPEKLQGCYESVYNASWHHVVEVPGGERTGMEVREGKPPQSWKYRAVGGTLEKDDGVEQSSAERLRLMVLTWDDGWPYTMNGLHGAGNDLCVNCEVERVWQIVKRGPALTVRPTLSPSVC
;
A
#
# COMPACT_ATOMS: atom_id res chain seq x y z
N MET A 1 45.12 36.75 9.01
CA MET A 1 46.26 37.48 8.42
C MET A 1 46.14 37.31 6.92
N SER A 2 45.45 38.21 6.22
CA SER A 2 45.88 39.55 5.77
C SER A 2 46.91 39.49 4.65
N GLY A 3 46.55 39.97 3.44
CA GLY A 3 47.52 40.37 2.41
C GLY A 3 47.12 40.13 0.94
N ILE A 4 46.40 41.09 0.35
CA ILE A 4 46.41 41.53 -1.07
C ILE A 4 47.22 42.87 -1.09
N PRO A 5 47.70 43.55 -2.18
CA PRO A 5 47.67 43.39 -3.68
C PRO A 5 49.02 43.69 -4.41
N GLU A 6 49.01 43.71 -5.77
CA GLU A 6 49.56 44.78 -6.67
C GLU A 6 49.03 44.53 -8.12
N GLU A 7 48.16 45.37 -8.73
CA GLU A 7 48.38 46.55 -9.63
C GLU A 7 49.27 46.28 -10.88
N GLY A 8 49.02 46.70 -12.14
CA GLY A 8 48.07 47.56 -12.89
C GLY A 8 48.24 47.25 -14.41
N LEU A 9 47.49 47.72 -15.41
CA LEU A 9 47.41 49.08 -15.96
C LEU A 9 46.53 49.11 -17.24
N TYR A 10 46.03 50.31 -17.55
CA TYR A 10 45.07 50.79 -18.56
C TYR A 10 45.42 50.66 -20.07
N GLY A 11 44.39 50.76 -20.94
CA GLY A 11 44.47 51.67 -22.11
C GLY A 11 43.79 51.26 -23.44
N ASN A 12 42.70 51.95 -23.81
CA ASN A 12 41.95 51.89 -25.08
C ASN A 12 42.59 52.72 -26.24
N VAL A 13 42.32 52.33 -27.50
CA VAL A 13 42.43 53.13 -28.76
C VAL A 13 41.33 52.62 -29.75
N ALA A 14 40.23 53.35 -30.06
CA ALA A 14 39.99 54.28 -31.21
C ALA A 14 40.34 53.65 -32.60
N SER A 15 39.53 53.57 -33.67
CA SER A 15 38.68 54.56 -34.36
C SER A 15 38.01 53.97 -35.64
N GLN A 16 36.88 54.58 -36.08
CA GLN A 16 36.36 54.76 -37.47
C GLN A 16 35.83 53.54 -38.27
N SER A 17 34.55 53.38 -38.67
CA SER A 17 33.50 54.17 -39.36
C SER A 17 33.40 53.91 -40.87
N SER A 18 32.26 53.37 -41.35
CA SER A 18 31.53 53.88 -42.54
C SER A 18 30.11 53.29 -42.70
N ASN A 19 29.13 54.22 -42.73
CA ASN A 19 27.92 54.32 -43.58
C ASN A 19 26.68 53.39 -43.44
N VAL A 20 25.70 53.87 -42.64
CA VAL A 20 24.25 54.15 -42.91
C VAL A 20 23.70 53.72 -44.29
N SER A 21 22.57 52.98 -44.44
CA SER A 21 21.20 53.40 -44.09
C SER A 21 20.12 52.29 -44.13
N GLN A 22 19.09 52.46 -43.28
CA GLN A 22 17.73 51.85 -43.23
C GLN A 22 17.62 50.37 -42.82
N GLY A 23 16.93 49.95 -41.75
CA GLY A 23 16.12 50.60 -40.73
C GLY A 23 15.16 49.55 -40.13
N GLY A 24 15.06 49.43 -38.80
CA GLY A 24 13.97 48.67 -38.16
C GLY A 24 14.31 47.62 -37.08
N ARG A 25 15.01 48.03 -36.01
CA ARG A 25 14.80 47.61 -34.60
C ARG A 25 14.41 46.14 -34.32
N ARG A 26 15.38 45.27 -34.04
CA ARG A 26 15.20 44.07 -33.21
C ARG A 26 16.00 44.21 -31.91
N ARG A 27 15.29 44.32 -30.78
CA ARG A 27 15.85 44.11 -29.44
C ARG A 27 15.74 42.62 -29.11
N THR A 28 16.90 42.00 -28.85
CA THR A 28 17.16 40.88 -27.93
C THR A 28 16.01 39.93 -27.62
N ARG A 29 15.99 38.78 -28.31
CA ARG A 29 15.33 37.54 -27.90
C ARG A 29 16.34 36.73 -27.07
N SER A 30 16.00 36.51 -25.81
CA SER A 30 16.69 35.58 -24.92
C SER A 30 16.46 34.16 -25.45
N GLU A 31 17.55 33.46 -25.73
CA GLU A 31 17.57 32.03 -25.98
C GLU A 31 17.33 31.32 -24.65
N PHE A 32 16.19 30.63 -24.54
CA PHE A 32 16.09 29.37 -23.84
C PHE A 32 14.94 28.62 -24.52
N GLU A 33 15.30 27.83 -25.52
CA GLU A 33 14.47 26.75 -26.05
C GLU A 33 14.27 25.73 -24.93
N GLY A 34 13.09 25.78 -24.31
CA GLY A 34 12.61 24.72 -23.44
C GLY A 34 12.00 23.61 -24.28
N ASP A 35 12.84 22.82 -24.95
CA ASP A 35 12.49 21.46 -25.36
C ASP A 35 13.29 20.52 -24.48
N THR A 36 12.71 20.18 -23.33
CA THR A 36 13.02 18.92 -22.67
C THR A 36 11.70 18.34 -22.24
N ASP A 37 11.21 17.46 -23.09
CA ASP A 37 10.17 16.49 -22.83
C ASP A 37 10.62 15.61 -21.64
N TYR A 38 10.44 16.14 -20.43
CA TYR A 38 10.63 15.37 -19.19
C TYR A 38 9.46 14.42 -19.08
N SER A 39 9.61 13.29 -19.77
CA SER A 39 8.80 12.09 -19.70
C SER A 39 8.22 11.88 -18.30
N SER A 40 6.92 11.61 -18.26
CA SER A 40 6.12 11.15 -17.12
C SER A 40 6.78 9.99 -16.35
N THR A 41 7.75 9.29 -16.93
CA THR A 41 8.57 8.27 -16.25
C THR A 41 9.48 8.86 -15.17
N THR A 42 9.92 10.11 -15.30
CA THR A 42 10.76 10.78 -14.29
C THR A 42 9.91 11.34 -13.15
N ARG A 43 8.66 11.75 -13.40
CA ARG A 43 7.72 12.14 -12.32
C ARG A 43 7.19 10.95 -11.54
N ILE A 44 6.89 9.82 -12.17
CA ILE A 44 6.51 8.58 -11.45
C ILE A 44 7.71 8.05 -10.63
N ARG A 45 8.94 8.19 -11.14
CA ARG A 45 10.15 7.88 -10.37
C ARG A 45 10.41 8.87 -9.23
N LEU A 46 10.16 10.17 -9.43
CA LEU A 46 10.33 11.20 -8.39
C LEU A 46 9.23 11.15 -7.32
N GLU A 47 7.96 10.92 -7.66
CA GLU A 47 6.86 10.75 -6.70
C GLU A 47 6.95 9.41 -5.95
N GLY A 48 7.58 8.39 -6.55
CA GLY A 48 7.96 7.15 -5.86
C GLY A 48 9.17 7.28 -4.92
N MET A 49 9.96 8.36 -5.03
CA MET A 49 11.16 8.57 -4.20
C MET A 49 10.88 9.23 -2.84
N TYR A 50 9.68 9.77 -2.59
CA TYR A 50 9.37 10.56 -1.37
C TYR A 50 8.27 9.97 -0.47
N ARG A 51 7.77 8.77 -0.75
CA ARG A 51 6.94 8.03 0.21
C ARG A 51 7.84 6.98 0.87
N PRO A 52 8.03 6.97 2.21
CA PRO A 52 8.75 5.89 2.86
C PRO A 52 8.08 4.56 2.47
N GLN A 53 8.79 3.72 1.71
CA GLN A 53 8.34 2.37 1.41
C GLN A 53 8.59 1.53 2.66
N TRP A 54 7.60 1.49 3.54
CA TRP A 54 7.64 0.64 4.71
C TRP A 54 7.64 -0.84 4.29
N THR A 55 8.38 -1.65 5.02
CA THR A 55 8.45 -3.11 4.86
C THR A 55 8.24 -3.75 6.23
N MET A 56 8.12 -5.08 6.29
CA MET A 56 8.02 -5.79 7.57
C MET A 56 9.24 -5.56 8.48
N SER A 57 10.39 -5.22 7.89
CA SER A 57 11.62 -4.86 8.62
C SER A 57 11.68 -3.40 9.09
N SER A 58 10.71 -2.57 8.72
CA SER A 58 10.69 -1.16 9.12
C SER A 58 10.48 -1.01 10.63
N THR A 59 11.20 -0.06 11.23
CA THR A 59 11.15 0.14 12.68
C THR A 59 9.88 0.87 13.10
N VAL A 60 9.41 0.57 14.31
CA VAL A 60 8.30 1.29 14.95
C VAL A 60 8.64 2.77 15.09
N GLU A 61 9.89 3.10 15.44
CA GLU A 61 10.40 4.46 15.55
C GLU A 61 10.24 5.21 14.21
N ASP A 62 10.72 4.65 13.10
CA ASP A 62 10.65 5.31 11.80
C ASP A 62 9.20 5.54 11.36
N ILE A 63 8.33 4.55 11.57
CA ILE A 63 6.91 4.64 11.19
C ILE A 63 6.19 5.71 12.02
N LEU A 64 6.40 5.72 13.34
CA LEU A 64 5.76 6.68 14.24
C LEU A 64 6.34 8.08 14.08
N LEU A 65 7.63 8.22 13.82
CA LEU A 65 8.28 9.53 13.67
C LEU A 65 8.34 10.02 12.21
N GLY A 66 7.77 9.26 11.27
CA GLY A 66 7.73 9.62 9.84
C GLY A 66 9.12 9.72 9.21
N GLY A 67 10.09 8.94 9.68
CA GLY A 67 11.49 8.96 9.23
C GLY A 67 12.33 10.11 9.80
N SER A 68 11.85 10.83 10.83
CA SER A 68 12.68 11.83 11.52
C SER A 68 13.65 11.15 12.50
N THR A 69 14.94 11.15 12.14
CA THR A 69 15.99 10.29 12.73
C THR A 69 16.58 10.78 14.06
N ASN A 70 15.90 11.65 14.83
CA ASN A 70 16.61 12.47 15.82
C ASN A 70 15.93 12.56 17.19
N ARG A 71 15.64 11.43 17.85
CA ARG A 71 15.05 11.45 19.22
C ARG A 71 15.62 10.50 20.26
N ASN A 72 16.60 9.65 19.92
CA ASN A 72 17.16 8.63 20.85
C ASN A 72 17.91 9.18 22.07
N ASN A 73 17.98 10.50 22.24
CA ASN A 73 18.52 11.17 23.44
C ASN A 73 17.77 12.48 23.76
N MET A 74 16.53 12.62 23.33
CA MET A 74 15.74 13.83 23.57
C MET A 74 15.51 14.02 25.08
N LYS A 75 15.91 15.18 25.60
CA LYS A 75 15.54 15.59 26.97
C LYS A 75 14.21 16.31 26.98
N LEU A 76 13.61 16.43 28.16
CA LEU A 76 12.34 17.11 28.37
C LEU A 76 12.38 18.54 27.81
N ASN A 77 13.43 19.33 28.07
CA ASN A 77 13.51 20.68 27.52
C ASN A 77 13.68 20.71 26.00
N ASP A 78 14.31 19.71 25.40
CA ASP A 78 14.43 19.62 23.95
C ASP A 78 13.05 19.37 23.33
N PHE A 79 12.26 18.48 23.94
CA PHE A 79 10.86 18.23 23.57
C PHE A 79 9.99 19.48 23.72
N LEU A 80 10.11 20.20 24.85
CA LEU A 80 9.33 21.40 25.12
C LEU A 80 9.65 22.52 24.13
N ARG A 81 10.94 22.75 23.84
CA ARG A 81 11.35 23.72 22.82
C ARG A 81 10.80 23.38 21.44
N SER A 82 10.85 22.10 21.05
CA SER A 82 10.43 21.69 19.71
C SER A 82 8.91 21.71 19.51
N ASN A 83 8.11 21.54 20.58
CA ASN A 83 6.66 21.39 20.46
C ASN A 83 5.85 22.55 21.05
N LEU A 84 6.34 23.22 22.10
CA LEU A 84 5.61 24.25 22.85
C LEU A 84 6.33 25.62 22.85
N GLY A 85 7.62 25.66 22.49
CA GLY A 85 8.44 26.87 22.41
C GLY A 85 9.30 27.13 23.65
N GLU A 86 10.17 28.15 23.56
CA GLU A 86 11.17 28.50 24.59
C GLU A 86 10.59 28.93 25.94
N GLU A 87 9.31 29.32 26.00
CA GLU A 87 8.66 29.84 27.20
C GLU A 87 8.35 28.76 28.26
N TRP A 88 8.33 27.48 27.85
CA TRP A 88 7.89 26.36 28.71
C TRP A 88 9.04 25.53 29.28
N VAL A 89 10.29 25.96 29.08
CA VAL A 89 11.50 25.26 29.52
C VAL A 89 11.55 25.17 31.05
N VAL A 90 11.75 23.97 31.59
CA VAL A 90 11.88 23.74 33.03
C VAL A 90 13.31 23.99 33.53
N GLU A 91 13.47 24.26 34.82
CA GLU A 91 14.78 24.49 35.45
C GLU A 91 15.76 23.33 35.21
N ARG A 92 17.06 23.59 35.37
CA ARG A 92 18.14 22.63 35.05
C ARG A 92 17.96 21.25 35.69
N ASN A 93 17.37 21.17 36.88
CA ASN A 93 17.12 19.92 37.60
C ASN A 93 15.87 19.16 37.11
N GLY A 94 14.94 19.84 36.41
CA GLY A 94 13.79 19.22 35.75
C GLY A 94 14.09 18.73 34.33
N ASN A 95 15.26 19.09 33.75
CA ASN A 95 15.62 18.71 32.39
C ASN A 95 16.16 17.27 32.29
N VAL A 96 15.27 16.29 32.47
CA VAL A 96 15.56 14.86 32.44
C VAL A 96 15.45 14.25 31.04
N ALA A 97 15.98 13.04 30.86
CA ALA A 97 15.72 12.25 29.66
C ALA A 97 14.22 11.93 29.55
N MET A 98 13.66 11.91 28.34
CA MET A 98 12.24 11.59 28.14
C MET A 98 11.87 10.20 28.71
N GLU A 99 12.79 9.24 28.69
CA GLU A 99 12.63 7.91 29.31
C GLU A 99 12.28 7.98 30.81
N MET A 100 12.95 8.87 31.56
CA MET A 100 12.67 9.10 32.98
C MET A 100 11.35 9.85 33.16
N PHE A 101 11.04 10.77 32.25
CA PHE A 101 9.81 11.55 32.28
C PHE A 101 8.56 10.69 32.01
N PHE A 102 8.63 9.70 31.12
CA PHE A 102 7.49 8.79 30.83
C PHE A 102 7.05 7.95 32.03
N GLN A 103 7.96 7.66 32.96
CA GLN A 103 7.66 6.81 34.12
C GLN A 103 6.85 7.56 35.18
N ASP A 104 7.20 8.81 35.45
CA ASP A 104 6.50 9.65 36.43
C ASP A 104 6.58 11.14 36.02
N PRO A 105 5.68 11.61 35.13
CA PRO A 105 5.66 12.99 34.68
C PRO A 105 5.38 14.01 35.79
N GLU A 106 4.59 13.62 36.81
CA GLU A 106 4.16 14.48 37.92
C GLU A 106 5.34 14.84 38.85
N MET A 107 6.34 13.97 38.94
CA MET A 107 7.59 14.24 39.66
C MET A 107 8.36 15.44 39.09
N PHE A 108 8.29 15.67 37.78
CA PHE A 108 9.07 16.70 37.09
C PHE A 108 8.27 17.96 36.74
N ILE A 109 6.96 17.83 36.53
CA ILE A 109 6.07 18.96 36.21
C ILE A 109 4.88 18.97 37.18
N GLN A 110 4.93 19.86 38.16
CA GLN A 110 3.84 20.06 39.14
C GLN A 110 2.65 20.85 38.56
N ASN A 111 2.84 21.54 37.42
CA ASN A 111 1.76 22.30 36.78
C ASN A 111 0.83 21.34 36.01
N GLU A 112 -0.30 20.99 36.61
CA GLU A 112 -1.30 20.07 36.05
C GLU A 112 -1.76 20.47 34.64
N ARG A 113 -1.88 21.77 34.35
CA ARG A 113 -2.32 22.26 33.04
C ARG A 113 -1.25 22.02 31.97
N LEU A 114 0.00 22.31 32.29
CA LEU A 114 1.13 22.06 31.39
C LEU A 114 1.32 20.56 31.16
N LEU A 115 1.23 19.77 32.24
CA LEU A 115 1.35 18.33 32.15
C LEU A 115 0.27 17.73 31.24
N ARG A 116 -0.99 18.18 31.37
CA ARG A 116 -2.08 17.77 30.49
C ARG A 116 -1.82 18.13 29.02
N ILE A 117 -1.27 19.32 28.75
CA ILE A 117 -0.92 19.74 27.37
C ILE A 117 0.13 18.80 26.78
N ILE A 118 1.18 18.48 27.55
CA ILE A 118 2.25 17.57 27.13
C ILE A 118 1.73 16.16 26.88
N THR A 119 1.04 15.56 27.86
CA THR A 119 0.58 14.17 27.77
C THR A 119 -0.52 13.96 26.72
N THR A 120 -1.26 15.02 26.39
CA THR A 120 -2.28 14.95 25.33
C THR A 120 -1.68 15.10 23.93
N SER A 121 -0.47 15.67 23.80
CA SER A 121 0.19 15.98 22.53
C SER A 121 0.47 14.72 21.69
N PRO A 122 0.24 14.75 20.36
CA PRO A 122 0.58 13.65 19.46
C PRO A 122 2.05 13.21 19.55
N SER A 123 2.98 14.17 19.62
CA SER A 123 4.42 13.87 19.68
C SER A 123 4.85 13.22 20.99
N TYR A 124 4.18 13.54 22.11
CA TYR A 124 4.41 12.83 23.37
C TYR A 124 3.89 11.39 23.28
N LYS A 125 2.66 11.21 22.78
CA LYS A 125 2.04 9.88 22.62
C LYS A 125 2.85 8.97 21.69
N GLU A 126 3.41 9.50 20.61
CA GLU A 126 4.29 8.75 19.71
C GLU A 126 5.56 8.29 20.44
N LEU A 127 6.24 9.17 21.18
CA LEU A 127 7.45 8.82 21.92
C LEU A 127 7.19 7.86 23.09
N GLU A 128 6.10 8.08 23.83
CA GLU A 128 5.68 7.20 24.91
C GLU A 128 5.39 5.78 24.37
N ALA A 129 4.74 5.69 23.21
CA ALA A 129 4.48 4.41 22.55
C ALA A 129 5.78 3.72 22.10
N ILE A 130 6.73 4.45 21.50
CA ILE A 130 8.04 3.92 21.11
C ILE A 130 8.76 3.34 22.33
N TYR A 131 8.84 4.12 23.42
CA TYR A 131 9.48 3.68 24.66
C TYR A 131 8.85 2.39 25.21
N LYS A 132 7.51 2.35 25.35
CA LYS A 132 6.80 1.17 25.86
C LYS A 132 7.04 -0.06 24.98
N LEU A 133 6.91 0.09 23.66
CA LEU A 133 7.08 -1.00 22.71
C LEU A 133 8.50 -1.57 22.71
N HIS A 134 9.52 -0.72 22.78
CA HIS A 134 10.92 -1.19 22.90
C HIS A 134 11.18 -1.95 24.20
N HIS A 135 10.61 -1.52 25.33
CA HIS A 135 10.73 -2.25 26.59
C HIS A 135 10.05 -3.63 26.58
N GLU A 136 9.04 -3.78 25.72
CA GLU A 136 8.32 -5.03 25.53
C GLU A 136 8.86 -5.86 24.35
N GLY A 137 9.98 -5.42 23.75
CA GLY A 137 10.67 -6.14 22.67
C GLY A 137 10.06 -5.97 21.28
N VAL A 138 9.22 -4.95 21.07
CA VAL A 138 8.59 -4.65 19.78
C VAL A 138 9.31 -3.47 19.13
N SER A 139 10.20 -3.78 18.19
CA SER A 139 11.04 -2.79 17.50
C SER A 139 10.71 -2.63 16.02
N SER A 140 10.09 -3.65 15.42
CA SER A 140 9.77 -3.72 13.99
C SER A 140 8.27 -3.87 13.72
N LEU A 141 7.87 -3.57 12.49
CA LEU A 141 6.49 -3.78 12.02
C LEU A 141 6.09 -5.26 12.03
N GLU A 142 7.05 -6.16 11.80
CA GLU A 142 6.85 -7.60 11.93
C GLU A 142 6.53 -8.02 13.37
N GLU A 143 7.31 -7.55 14.35
CA GLU A 143 7.04 -7.82 15.76
C GLU A 143 5.70 -7.20 16.21
N TRP A 144 5.38 -6.00 15.70
CA TRP A 144 4.08 -5.37 15.94
C TRP A 144 2.91 -6.21 15.42
N ARG A 145 3.07 -6.94 14.31
CA ARG A 145 2.02 -7.83 13.77
C ARG A 145 1.59 -8.85 14.83
N ASP A 146 2.56 -9.48 15.49
CA ASP A 146 2.34 -10.63 16.37
C ASP A 146 2.21 -10.22 17.85
N TYR A 147 2.44 -8.96 18.17
CA TYR A 147 2.34 -8.41 19.52
C TYR A 147 0.88 -8.40 20.05
N GLU A 148 0.67 -8.99 21.23
CA GLU A 148 -0.66 -9.14 21.86
C GLU A 148 -1.12 -7.88 22.63
N GLY A 149 -0.19 -7.12 23.23
CA GLY A 149 -0.51 -6.00 24.13
C GLY A 149 -0.91 -4.69 23.43
N LYS A 150 -1.45 -4.75 22.21
CA LYS A 150 -1.78 -3.57 21.38
C LYS A 150 -2.71 -2.57 22.06
N ASP A 151 -3.50 -2.99 23.03
CA ASP A 151 -4.44 -2.14 23.79
C ASP A 151 -3.77 -1.29 24.88
N THR A 152 -2.52 -1.59 25.24
CA THR A 152 -1.72 -0.75 26.15
C THR A 152 -1.19 0.51 25.46
N VAL A 153 -1.08 0.46 24.12
CA VAL A 153 -0.63 1.57 23.28
C VAL A 153 -1.77 2.55 23.06
N THR A 154 -1.47 3.84 23.20
CA THR A 154 -2.44 4.91 22.95
C THR A 154 -3.07 4.79 21.54
N PRO A 155 -4.35 5.12 21.35
CA PRO A 155 -5.03 4.91 20.06
C PRO A 155 -4.35 5.55 18.84
N PHE A 156 -3.73 6.71 19.00
CA PHE A 156 -3.11 7.44 17.90
C PHE A 156 -1.88 6.72 17.29
N PRO A 157 -0.81 6.40 18.06
CA PRO A 157 0.31 5.60 17.55
C PRO A 157 -0.10 4.23 17.03
N ARG A 158 -1.02 3.55 17.73
CA ARG A 158 -1.57 2.25 17.34
C ARG A 158 -2.23 2.30 15.96
N GLY A 159 -3.06 3.31 15.71
CA GLY A 159 -3.72 3.52 14.42
C GLY A 159 -2.73 3.72 13.27
N LYS A 160 -1.61 4.42 13.53
CA LYS A 160 -0.55 4.65 12.54
C LYS A 160 0.17 3.36 12.17
N LEU A 161 0.58 2.56 13.17
CA LEU A 161 1.23 1.26 12.95
C LEU A 161 0.30 0.28 12.22
N ASN A 162 -0.98 0.20 12.62
CA ASN A 162 -1.96 -0.67 11.96
C ASN A 162 -2.26 -0.23 10.52
N GLY A 163 -2.30 1.08 10.26
CA GLY A 163 -2.46 1.62 8.91
C GLY A 163 -1.30 1.20 8.00
N VAL A 164 -0.06 1.31 8.49
CA VAL A 164 1.13 0.90 7.74
C VAL A 164 1.18 -0.62 7.56
N LEU A 165 0.92 -1.41 8.61
CA LEU A 165 0.86 -2.88 8.51
C LEU A 165 -0.14 -3.33 7.44
N THR A 166 -1.33 -2.73 7.42
CA THR A 166 -2.36 -3.02 6.41
C THR A 166 -1.89 -2.67 5.00
N GLN A 167 -1.20 -1.54 4.83
CA GLN A 167 -0.65 -1.13 3.55
C GLN A 167 0.42 -2.12 3.05
N VAL A 168 1.38 -2.51 3.91
CA VAL A 168 2.45 -3.46 3.58
C VAL A 168 1.87 -4.81 3.17
N LEU A 169 0.96 -5.37 3.96
CA LEU A 169 0.33 -6.66 3.66
C LEU A 169 -0.49 -6.62 2.35
N THR A 170 -1.16 -5.50 2.08
CA THR A 170 -1.92 -5.31 0.84
C THR A 170 -0.99 -5.27 -0.37
N GLU A 171 0.14 -4.58 -0.25
CA GLU A 171 1.12 -4.45 -1.33
C GLU A 171 1.86 -5.77 -1.57
N GLU A 172 2.30 -6.46 -0.52
CA GLU A 172 2.89 -7.80 -0.65
C GLU A 172 1.94 -8.79 -1.35
N ARG A 173 0.64 -8.73 -1.00
CA ARG A 173 -0.38 -9.51 -1.69
C ARG A 173 -0.51 -9.13 -3.16
N ARG A 174 -0.56 -7.83 -3.47
CA ARG A 174 -0.63 -7.32 -4.85
C ARG A 174 0.56 -7.78 -5.68
N GLU A 175 1.77 -7.68 -5.14
CA GLU A 175 2.99 -8.13 -5.81
C GLU A 175 3.01 -9.64 -6.03
N ALA A 176 2.57 -10.42 -5.04
CA ALA A 176 2.43 -11.87 -5.17
C ALA A 176 1.42 -12.25 -6.26
N GLU A 177 0.27 -11.58 -6.31
CA GLU A 177 -0.73 -11.76 -7.36
C GLU A 177 -0.19 -11.37 -8.74
N GLU A 178 0.56 -10.27 -8.84
CA GLU A 178 1.21 -9.89 -10.10
C GLU A 178 2.29 -10.89 -10.53
N ARG A 179 3.11 -11.39 -9.60
CA ARG A 179 4.09 -12.46 -9.89
C ARG A 179 3.38 -13.71 -10.42
N ALA A 180 2.30 -14.15 -9.76
CA ALA A 180 1.50 -15.27 -10.22
C ALA A 180 0.89 -15.03 -11.61
N ARG A 181 0.40 -13.82 -11.90
CA ARG A 181 -0.08 -13.45 -13.25
C ARG A 181 1.03 -13.50 -14.29
N ARG A 182 2.24 -13.01 -13.98
CA ARG A 182 3.40 -13.08 -14.89
C ARG A 182 3.79 -14.53 -15.17
N GLU A 183 3.84 -15.37 -14.14
CA GLU A 183 4.11 -16.81 -14.30
C GLU A 183 3.03 -17.51 -15.13
N GLN A 184 1.76 -17.18 -14.92
CA GLN A 184 0.66 -17.70 -15.73
C GLN A 184 0.78 -17.25 -17.19
N GLN A 185 1.07 -15.98 -17.44
CA GLN A 185 1.31 -15.47 -18.78
C GLN A 185 2.50 -16.16 -19.45
N GLN A 186 3.58 -16.45 -18.70
CA GLN A 186 4.72 -17.18 -19.22
C GLN A 186 4.36 -18.62 -19.62
N ILE A 187 3.52 -19.31 -18.83
CA ILE A 187 3.02 -20.65 -19.18
C ILE A 187 2.17 -20.60 -20.46
N ILE A 188 1.25 -19.64 -20.57
CA ILE A 188 0.41 -19.44 -21.75
C ILE A 188 1.29 -19.17 -22.98
N PHE A 189 2.26 -18.26 -22.84
CA PHE A 189 3.20 -17.95 -23.91
C PHE A 189 3.98 -19.19 -24.37
N ASN A 190 4.45 -20.02 -23.42
CA ASN A 190 5.17 -21.25 -23.74
C ASN A 190 4.28 -22.29 -24.44
N LEU A 191 2.98 -22.38 -24.10
CA LEU A 191 2.01 -23.26 -24.78
C LEU A 191 1.67 -22.77 -26.19
N SER A 192 1.62 -21.45 -26.39
CA SER A 192 1.42 -20.81 -27.69
C SER A 192 2.70 -20.70 -28.52
N ALA A 193 3.82 -21.25 -28.06
CA ALA A 193 5.06 -21.27 -28.82
C ALA A 193 4.90 -22.15 -30.07
N LYS A 194 5.39 -21.66 -31.22
CA LYS A 194 5.35 -22.40 -32.48
C LYS A 194 6.28 -23.60 -32.43
N ILE A 195 5.85 -24.71 -33.01
CA ILE A 195 6.64 -25.95 -33.09
C ILE A 195 7.96 -25.72 -33.83
N GLU A 196 7.94 -24.93 -34.92
CA GLU A 196 9.15 -24.55 -35.66
C GLU A 196 10.17 -23.85 -34.73
N ASP A 197 9.74 -22.84 -33.98
CA ASP A 197 10.61 -22.10 -33.06
C ASP A 197 11.18 -23.00 -31.95
N LEU A 198 10.39 -23.96 -31.45
CA LEU A 198 10.83 -24.91 -30.44
C LEU A 198 11.83 -25.94 -30.96
N LEU A 199 11.67 -26.40 -32.21
CA LEU A 199 12.57 -27.38 -32.82
C LEU A 199 13.93 -26.78 -33.21
N PHE A 200 13.90 -25.56 -33.76
CA PHE A 200 15.10 -24.83 -34.20
C PHE A 200 15.71 -23.94 -33.10
N LYS A 201 15.01 -23.71 -31.99
CA LYS A 201 15.46 -22.96 -30.80
C LYS A 201 15.97 -21.54 -31.15
N GLY A 202 15.43 -20.93 -32.20
CA GLY A 202 15.89 -19.63 -32.71
C GLY A 202 17.30 -19.64 -33.31
N SER A 203 17.86 -20.82 -33.62
CA SER A 203 19.17 -20.94 -34.25
C SER A 203 19.11 -20.55 -35.73
N VAL A 204 20.19 -19.97 -36.24
CA VAL A 204 20.34 -19.75 -37.69
C VAL A 204 20.36 -21.10 -38.39
N ARG A 205 19.46 -21.31 -39.35
CA ARG A 205 19.35 -22.57 -40.10
C ARG A 205 20.59 -22.73 -40.98
N VAL A 206 21.50 -23.62 -40.59
CA VAL A 206 22.76 -23.83 -41.33
C VAL A 206 22.51 -24.42 -42.73
N MET A 207 21.39 -25.12 -42.92
CA MET A 207 20.96 -25.63 -44.22
C MET A 207 20.70 -24.53 -45.27
N ASP A 208 20.45 -23.30 -44.81
CA ASP A 208 20.25 -22.10 -45.64
C ASP A 208 21.55 -21.30 -45.87
N ILE A 209 22.71 -21.80 -45.42
CA ILE A 209 24.02 -21.22 -45.75
C ILE A 209 24.40 -21.57 -47.19
N LYS A 210 25.08 -20.67 -47.89
CA LYS A 210 25.62 -20.95 -49.24
C LYS A 210 26.89 -21.79 -49.16
N LEU A 211 27.06 -22.70 -50.11
CA LEU A 211 28.21 -23.58 -50.22
C LEU A 211 29.53 -22.81 -50.17
N ASN A 212 29.70 -21.73 -50.95
CA ASN A 212 30.94 -20.97 -50.94
C ASN A 212 31.22 -20.32 -49.57
N ASP A 213 30.20 -19.92 -48.82
CA ASP A 213 30.38 -19.32 -47.50
C ASP A 213 30.87 -20.38 -46.52
N PHE A 214 30.28 -21.59 -46.54
CA PHE A 214 30.78 -22.74 -45.79
C PHE A 214 32.21 -23.12 -46.18
N LEU A 215 32.50 -23.25 -47.48
CA LEU A 215 33.85 -23.60 -47.95
C LEU A 215 34.88 -22.55 -47.52
N THR A 216 34.51 -21.26 -47.54
CA THR A 216 35.40 -20.17 -47.13
C THR A 216 35.65 -20.19 -45.62
N LEU A 217 34.61 -20.39 -44.82
CA LEU A 217 34.67 -20.29 -43.36
C LEU A 217 35.28 -21.52 -42.69
N GLU A 218 34.99 -22.71 -43.21
CA GLU A 218 35.32 -23.99 -42.54
C GLU A 218 36.37 -24.83 -43.29
N LEU A 219 36.68 -24.49 -44.55
CA LEU A 219 37.53 -25.30 -45.45
C LEU A 219 38.57 -24.47 -46.22
N ASP A 220 38.93 -23.27 -45.75
CA ASP A 220 39.94 -22.37 -46.34
C ASP A 220 39.70 -22.04 -47.83
N GLY A 221 38.44 -22.03 -48.27
CA GLY A 221 38.05 -21.81 -49.65
C GLY A 221 38.33 -22.99 -50.59
N ARG A 222 38.71 -24.15 -50.04
CA ARG A 222 38.93 -25.38 -50.82
C ARG A 222 37.63 -25.78 -51.52
N GLY A 223 37.69 -25.94 -52.85
CA GLY A 223 36.51 -26.26 -53.69
C GLY A 223 35.79 -25.07 -54.30
N ILE A 224 36.22 -23.83 -54.02
CA ILE A 224 35.66 -22.63 -54.68
C ILE A 224 36.29 -22.47 -56.07
N LEU A 225 35.56 -22.88 -57.10
CA LEU A 225 35.96 -22.77 -58.51
C LEU A 225 34.85 -22.10 -59.32
N ARG A 226 35.20 -21.35 -60.37
CA ARG A 226 34.21 -20.73 -61.29
C ARG A 226 33.22 -21.72 -61.91
N ALA A 227 33.62 -22.99 -62.03
CA ALA A 227 32.80 -24.05 -62.60
C ALA A 227 31.81 -24.68 -61.59
N ASN A 228 32.01 -24.46 -60.30
CA ASN A 228 31.16 -25.02 -59.23
C ASN A 228 30.00 -24.06 -58.93
N ARG A 229 28.80 -24.61 -58.72
CA ARG A 229 27.60 -23.80 -58.44
C ARG A 229 27.50 -23.50 -56.95
N ASN A 230 27.33 -22.22 -56.61
CA ASN A 230 27.12 -21.78 -55.23
C ASN A 230 25.66 -21.98 -54.81
N VAL A 231 25.32 -23.20 -54.39
CA VAL A 231 23.97 -23.60 -53.92
C VAL A 231 23.88 -23.53 -52.40
N LEU A 232 22.67 -23.71 -51.84
CA LEU A 232 22.49 -23.82 -50.40
C LEU A 232 22.95 -25.19 -49.89
N LEU A 233 23.35 -25.27 -48.62
CA LEU A 233 23.87 -26.50 -48.06
C LEU A 233 22.87 -27.65 -48.11
N ARG A 234 21.57 -27.39 -47.91
CA ARG A 234 20.52 -28.43 -48.10
C ARG A 234 20.55 -29.06 -49.49
N ASP A 235 20.78 -28.27 -50.53
CA ASP A 235 20.78 -28.75 -51.92
C ASP A 235 22.11 -29.45 -52.22
N PHE A 236 23.21 -28.90 -51.69
CA PHE A 236 24.54 -29.48 -51.82
C PHE A 236 24.64 -30.89 -51.24
N PHE A 237 24.20 -31.09 -49.99
CA PHE A 237 24.32 -32.37 -49.30
C PHE A 237 23.38 -33.46 -49.81
N ILE A 238 22.35 -33.11 -50.61
CA ILE A 238 21.54 -34.11 -51.34
C ILE A 238 22.38 -34.81 -52.41
N ASN A 239 23.20 -34.05 -53.16
CA ASN A 239 24.04 -34.63 -54.21
C ASN A 239 25.34 -33.82 -54.45
N PRO A 240 26.36 -34.00 -53.58
CA PRO A 240 27.59 -33.20 -53.62
C PRO A 240 28.36 -33.29 -54.95
N THR A 241 28.32 -34.46 -55.60
CA THR A 241 29.02 -34.74 -56.87
C THR A 241 28.48 -33.93 -58.05
N SER A 242 27.23 -33.46 -57.96
CA SER A 242 26.62 -32.60 -58.99
C SER A 242 27.09 -31.14 -58.90
N HIS A 243 27.61 -30.73 -57.74
CA HIS A 243 27.98 -29.35 -57.44
C HIS A 243 29.49 -29.10 -57.40
N ILE A 244 30.28 -30.11 -56.99
CA ILE A 244 31.74 -30.13 -57.07
C ILE A 244 32.12 -31.28 -58.00
N ARG A 245 32.52 -30.94 -59.24
CA ARG A 245 32.81 -31.95 -60.29
C ARG A 245 34.18 -32.60 -60.16
N ASP A 246 35.11 -31.94 -59.49
CA ASP A 246 36.44 -32.47 -59.22
C ASP A 246 36.34 -33.49 -58.08
N ALA A 247 36.43 -34.78 -58.44
CA ALA A 247 36.33 -35.88 -57.49
C ALA A 247 37.49 -35.89 -56.48
N GLY A 248 38.68 -35.41 -56.84
CA GLY A 248 39.82 -35.34 -55.92
C GLY A 248 39.57 -34.30 -54.84
N VAL A 249 39.15 -33.09 -55.24
CA VAL A 249 38.81 -31.99 -54.32
C VAL A 249 37.62 -32.35 -53.44
N LEU A 250 36.59 -32.99 -53.99
CA LEU A 250 35.44 -33.45 -53.21
C LEU A 250 35.82 -34.51 -52.17
N ASN A 251 36.66 -35.49 -52.54
CA ASN A 251 37.14 -36.51 -51.60
C ASN A 251 37.96 -35.91 -50.46
N GLU A 252 38.80 -34.92 -50.74
CA GLU A 252 39.56 -34.18 -49.72
C GLU A 252 38.64 -33.41 -48.77
N ILE A 253 37.61 -32.74 -49.31
CA ILE A 253 36.60 -32.03 -48.51
C ILE A 253 35.83 -33.03 -47.63
N GLN A 254 35.39 -34.15 -48.18
CA GLN A 254 34.62 -35.18 -47.47
C GLN A 254 35.43 -35.87 -46.37
N ALA A 255 36.76 -35.94 -46.51
CA ALA A 255 37.65 -36.47 -45.47
C ALA A 255 37.77 -35.56 -44.24
N THR A 256 37.28 -34.32 -44.31
CA THR A 256 37.38 -33.36 -43.20
C THR A 256 36.31 -33.58 -42.14
N GLY A 257 36.68 -33.41 -40.87
CA GLY A 257 35.72 -33.43 -39.76
C GLY A 257 34.71 -32.28 -39.82
N ALA A 258 35.06 -31.14 -40.44
CA ALA A 258 34.15 -30.01 -40.62
C ALA A 258 33.01 -30.36 -41.58
N TYR A 259 33.32 -31.02 -42.70
CA TYR A 259 32.31 -31.55 -43.62
C TYR A 259 31.37 -32.54 -42.92
N ALA A 260 31.90 -33.53 -42.20
CA ALA A 260 31.08 -34.53 -41.51
C ALA A 260 30.13 -33.91 -40.46
N ARG A 261 30.61 -32.93 -39.68
CA ARG A 261 29.76 -32.20 -38.72
C ARG A 261 28.68 -31.37 -39.41
N MET A 262 29.05 -30.65 -40.48
CA MET A 262 28.11 -29.81 -41.21
C MET A 262 27.05 -30.65 -41.93
N GLU A 263 27.45 -31.74 -42.58
CA GLU A 263 26.54 -32.68 -43.23
C GLU A 263 25.54 -33.26 -42.24
N GLY A 264 26.01 -33.72 -41.07
CA GLY A 264 25.14 -34.21 -40.01
C GLY A 264 24.12 -33.16 -39.55
N THR A 265 24.58 -31.93 -39.29
CA THR A 265 23.71 -30.84 -38.84
C THR A 265 22.67 -30.45 -39.90
N VAL A 266 23.06 -30.35 -41.17
CA VAL A 266 22.14 -30.00 -42.27
C VAL A 266 21.11 -31.10 -42.49
N ARG A 267 21.51 -32.38 -42.43
CA ARG A 267 20.57 -33.51 -42.53
C ARG A 267 19.58 -33.50 -41.36
N GLU A 268 20.04 -33.25 -40.13
CA GLU A 268 19.16 -33.09 -38.97
C GLU A 268 18.18 -31.93 -39.13
N GLU A 269 18.64 -30.75 -39.59
CA GLU A 269 17.75 -29.60 -39.83
C GLU A 269 16.70 -29.88 -40.92
N MET A 270 17.08 -30.60 -41.98
CA MET A 270 16.14 -31.01 -43.03
C MET A 270 15.08 -31.99 -42.49
N ASP A 271 15.48 -32.95 -41.64
CA ASP A 271 14.55 -33.87 -40.98
C ASP A 271 13.58 -33.13 -40.04
N LEU A 272 14.07 -32.11 -39.33
CA LEU A 272 13.23 -31.23 -38.50
C LEU A 272 12.26 -30.39 -39.35
N GLU A 273 12.71 -29.83 -40.48
CA GLU A 273 11.86 -29.03 -41.37
C GLU A 273 10.74 -29.88 -41.98
N GLU A 274 11.06 -31.11 -42.40
CA GLU A 274 10.06 -32.03 -42.92
C GLU A 274 9.06 -32.44 -41.84
N ALA A 275 9.51 -32.67 -40.60
CA ALA A 275 8.63 -32.89 -39.46
C ALA A 275 7.70 -31.69 -39.20
N VAL A 276 8.19 -30.45 -39.29
CA VAL A 276 7.37 -29.23 -39.18
C VAL A 276 6.32 -29.19 -40.27
N ARG A 277 6.68 -29.44 -41.55
CA ARG A 277 5.72 -29.44 -42.67
C ARG A 277 4.62 -30.47 -42.47
N ARG A 278 4.98 -31.69 -42.06
CA ARG A 278 4.03 -32.77 -41.76
C ARG A 278 3.08 -32.37 -40.63
N LEU A 279 3.62 -31.87 -39.51
CA LEU A 279 2.83 -31.40 -38.37
C LEU A 279 1.87 -30.28 -38.77
N HIS A 280 2.32 -29.31 -39.57
CA HIS A 280 1.48 -28.24 -40.09
C HIS A 280 0.37 -28.77 -41.01
N HIS A 281 0.65 -29.76 -41.85
CA HIS A 281 -0.36 -30.40 -42.69
C HIS A 281 -1.44 -31.11 -41.86
N GLU A 282 -1.06 -31.64 -40.71
CA GLU A 282 -1.95 -32.28 -39.73
C GLU A 282 -2.58 -31.27 -38.75
N GLY A 283 -2.36 -29.97 -38.93
CA GLY A 283 -2.97 -28.90 -38.13
C GLY A 283 -2.29 -28.61 -36.80
N VAL A 284 -1.07 -29.11 -36.59
CA VAL A 284 -0.29 -28.91 -35.38
C VAL A 284 0.76 -27.82 -35.60
N PHE A 285 0.50 -26.63 -35.07
CA PHE A 285 1.33 -25.43 -35.21
C PHE A 285 1.97 -25.00 -33.88
N PHE A 286 1.28 -25.25 -32.76
CA PHE A 286 1.67 -24.80 -31.42
C PHE A 286 1.90 -25.96 -30.45
N LEU A 287 2.65 -25.72 -29.38
CA LEU A 287 2.93 -26.73 -28.36
C LEU A 287 1.67 -27.26 -27.66
N GLU A 288 0.65 -26.41 -27.49
CA GLU A 288 -0.64 -26.84 -26.93
C GLU A 288 -1.33 -27.90 -27.79
N GLN A 289 -1.20 -27.82 -29.11
CA GLN A 289 -1.77 -28.78 -30.06
C GLN A 289 -0.93 -30.06 -30.08
N TRP A 290 0.39 -29.93 -29.96
CA TRP A 290 1.30 -31.07 -29.81
C TRP A 290 0.96 -31.93 -28.59
N ARG A 291 0.50 -31.34 -27.49
CA ARG A 291 0.10 -32.07 -26.28
C ARG A 291 -0.89 -33.20 -26.60
N ASP A 292 -1.94 -32.87 -27.35
CA ASP A 292 -3.08 -33.76 -27.60
C ASP A 292 -2.94 -34.55 -28.93
N TYR A 293 -1.90 -34.25 -29.71
CA TYR A 293 -1.58 -34.91 -30.97
C TYR A 293 -1.25 -36.40 -30.79
N GLN A 294 -1.91 -37.26 -31.57
CA GLN A 294 -1.80 -38.72 -31.44
C GLN A 294 -0.73 -39.34 -32.36
N GLY A 295 -0.39 -38.71 -33.50
CA GLY A 295 0.54 -39.25 -34.51
C GLY A 295 2.04 -39.14 -34.16
N LYS A 296 2.38 -39.06 -32.87
CA LYS A 296 3.75 -38.85 -32.37
C LYS A 296 4.71 -39.99 -32.72
N ASP A 297 4.18 -41.19 -32.93
CA ASP A 297 4.90 -42.39 -33.34
C ASP A 297 5.41 -42.33 -34.79
N THR A 298 4.81 -41.49 -35.63
CA THR A 298 5.20 -41.33 -37.04
C THR A 298 6.37 -40.36 -37.25
N LEU A 299 6.87 -39.72 -36.19
CA LEU A 299 7.95 -38.74 -36.21
C LEU A 299 9.25 -39.32 -35.62
N THR A 300 10.38 -38.75 -36.02
CA THR A 300 11.70 -39.14 -35.52
C THR A 300 11.79 -38.93 -34.00
N SER A 301 12.49 -39.84 -33.31
CA SER A 301 12.73 -39.74 -31.86
C SER A 301 13.32 -38.39 -31.43
N LEU A 302 14.15 -37.76 -32.27
CA LEU A 302 14.70 -36.42 -32.06
C LEU A 302 13.62 -35.34 -31.92
N VAL A 303 12.65 -35.32 -32.85
CA VAL A 303 11.54 -34.34 -32.87
C VAL A 303 10.67 -34.53 -31.62
N CYS A 304 10.27 -35.77 -31.35
CA CYS A 304 9.46 -36.11 -30.19
C CYS A 304 10.19 -35.78 -28.89
N GLY A 305 11.50 -36.07 -28.79
CA GLY A 305 12.33 -35.75 -27.63
C GLY A 305 12.39 -34.25 -27.35
N LYS A 306 12.60 -33.42 -28.38
CA LYS A 306 12.62 -31.96 -28.24
C LYS A 306 11.28 -31.41 -27.77
N LEU A 307 10.18 -31.74 -28.46
CA LEU A 307 8.85 -31.21 -28.14
C LEU A 307 8.31 -31.73 -26.80
N ASN A 308 8.48 -33.02 -26.51
CA ASN A 308 8.07 -33.59 -25.22
C ASN A 308 8.91 -33.02 -24.07
N GLY A 309 10.21 -32.78 -24.27
CA GLY A 309 11.05 -32.16 -23.26
C GLY A 309 10.54 -30.79 -22.82
N VAL A 310 10.17 -29.93 -23.78
CA VAL A 310 9.57 -28.62 -23.52
C VAL A 310 8.18 -28.79 -22.88
N LEU A 311 7.33 -29.67 -23.43
CA LEU A 311 5.99 -29.91 -22.90
C LEU A 311 6.03 -30.35 -21.42
N THR A 312 6.89 -31.30 -21.06
CA THR A 312 7.02 -31.77 -19.68
C THR A 312 7.50 -30.66 -18.74
N GLN A 313 8.35 -29.74 -19.21
CA GLN A 313 8.74 -28.57 -18.41
C GLN A 313 7.54 -27.66 -18.12
N VAL A 314 6.72 -27.39 -19.13
CA VAL A 314 5.50 -26.59 -19.00
C VAL A 314 4.50 -27.27 -18.08
N GLU A 315 4.27 -28.57 -18.24
CA GLU A 315 3.35 -29.35 -17.39
C GLU A 315 3.79 -29.38 -15.92
N ARG A 316 5.09 -29.50 -15.66
CA ARG A 316 5.64 -29.40 -14.28
C ARG A 316 5.37 -28.03 -13.68
N ALA A 317 5.55 -26.95 -14.45
CA ALA A 317 5.29 -25.60 -13.99
C ALA A 317 3.78 -25.38 -13.73
N GLU A 318 2.90 -25.86 -14.62
CA GLU A 318 1.45 -25.83 -14.41
C GLU A 318 1.01 -26.60 -13.18
N LYS A 319 1.57 -27.80 -12.97
CA LYS A 319 1.27 -28.62 -11.80
C LYS A 319 1.72 -27.93 -10.52
N ALA A 320 2.95 -27.43 -10.47
CA ALA A 320 3.47 -26.70 -9.32
C ALA A 320 2.61 -25.48 -8.97
N ARG A 321 2.11 -24.75 -9.99
CA ARG A 321 1.16 -23.64 -9.81
C ARG A 321 -0.16 -24.13 -9.19
N ARG A 322 -0.77 -25.17 -9.75
CA ARG A 322 -2.02 -25.76 -9.23
C ARG A 322 -1.87 -26.21 -7.78
N ASP A 323 -0.76 -26.88 -7.46
CA ASP A 323 -0.45 -27.35 -6.10
C ASP A 323 -0.21 -26.16 -5.13
N ALA A 324 0.36 -25.05 -5.60
CA ALA A 324 0.53 -23.82 -4.81
C ALA A 324 -0.80 -23.10 -4.57
N GLU A 325 -1.64 -22.94 -5.60
CA GLU A 325 -2.99 -22.39 -5.48
C GLU A 325 -3.86 -23.20 -4.53
N GLU A 326 -3.79 -24.54 -4.61
CA GLU A 326 -4.56 -25.41 -3.72
C GLU A 326 -4.05 -25.34 -2.27
N ARG A 327 -2.73 -25.30 -2.04
CA ARG A 327 -2.16 -25.07 -0.71
C ARG A 327 -2.59 -23.72 -0.14
N ALA A 328 -2.52 -22.64 -0.92
CA ALA A 328 -2.96 -21.32 -0.49
C ALA A 328 -4.45 -21.31 -0.11
N ARG A 329 -5.32 -21.96 -0.89
CA ARG A 329 -6.75 -22.11 -0.54
C ARG A 329 -6.96 -22.88 0.75
N ARG A 330 -6.21 -23.97 0.98
CA ARG A 330 -6.30 -24.75 2.23
C ARG A 330 -5.84 -23.93 3.43
N GLU A 331 -4.74 -23.20 3.30
CA GLU A 331 -4.24 -22.31 4.35
C GLU A 331 -5.22 -21.17 4.65
N GLU A 332 -5.82 -20.55 3.63
CA GLU A 332 -6.85 -19.53 3.80
C GLU A 332 -8.10 -20.09 4.48
N GLN A 333 -8.55 -21.28 4.10
CA GLN A 333 -9.67 -21.96 4.76
C GLN A 333 -9.36 -22.30 6.21
N GLU A 334 -8.16 -22.77 6.51
CA GLU A 334 -7.77 -23.08 7.89
C GLU A 334 -7.63 -21.82 8.73
N ARG A 335 -7.07 -20.73 8.18
CA ARG A 335 -7.06 -19.42 8.85
C ARG A 335 -8.48 -18.91 9.13
N ALA A 336 -9.36 -18.95 8.13
CA ALA A 336 -10.76 -18.56 8.30
C ALA A 336 -11.47 -19.45 9.35
N ARG A 337 -11.15 -20.74 9.41
CA ARG A 337 -11.66 -21.65 10.43
C ARG A 337 -11.15 -21.29 11.82
N LEU A 338 -9.86 -21.01 11.97
CA LEU A 338 -9.25 -20.59 13.24
C LEU A 338 -9.81 -19.24 13.69
N ASP A 339 -9.97 -18.29 12.78
CA ASP A 339 -10.58 -16.99 13.07
C ASP A 339 -12.05 -17.16 13.49
N GLN A 340 -12.81 -18.01 12.80
CA GLN A 340 -14.17 -18.33 13.18
C GLN A 340 -14.23 -19.01 14.56
N GLN A 341 -13.27 -19.89 14.89
CA GLN A 341 -13.16 -20.48 16.21
C GLN A 341 -12.83 -19.44 17.28
N ARG A 342 -11.89 -18.52 17.02
CA ARG A 342 -11.56 -17.40 17.92
C ARG A 342 -12.77 -16.50 18.15
N ILE A 343 -13.48 -16.11 17.09
CA ILE A 343 -14.72 -15.32 17.18
C ILE A 343 -15.77 -16.07 18.02
N ASN A 344 -15.96 -17.36 17.78
CA ASN A 344 -16.91 -18.17 18.55
C ASN A 344 -16.53 -18.26 20.03
N LEU A 345 -15.23 -18.39 20.35
CA LEU A 345 -14.73 -18.38 21.72
C LEU A 345 -14.95 -17.02 22.37
N ASN A 346 -14.60 -15.93 21.70
CA ASN A 346 -14.79 -14.56 22.21
C ASN A 346 -16.28 -14.24 22.41
N LEU A 347 -17.15 -14.64 21.50
CA LEU A 347 -18.61 -14.47 21.63
C LEU A 347 -19.23 -15.41 22.69
N SER A 348 -18.55 -16.49 23.08
CA SER A 348 -18.98 -17.37 24.17
C SER A 348 -18.68 -16.79 25.56
N LEU A 349 -17.91 -15.71 25.63
CA LEU A 349 -17.59 -15.01 26.87
C LEU A 349 -18.90 -14.56 27.56
N SER A 350 -18.94 -14.75 28.88
CA SER A 350 -20.02 -14.28 29.74
C SER A 350 -20.16 -12.76 29.63
N ILE A 351 -21.39 -12.24 29.63
CA ILE A 351 -21.66 -10.79 29.64
C ILE A 351 -20.94 -10.09 30.80
N LYS A 352 -20.85 -10.77 31.95
CA LYS A 352 -20.13 -10.27 33.12
C LYS A 352 -18.62 -10.19 32.84
N ASP A 353 -18.04 -11.22 32.22
CA ASP A 353 -16.62 -11.24 31.91
C ASP A 353 -16.28 -10.26 30.79
N ALA A 354 -17.21 -10.02 29.85
CA ALA A 354 -17.08 -9.00 28.82
C ALA A 354 -17.10 -7.56 29.38
N ILE A 355 -17.99 -7.28 30.33
CA ILE A 355 -18.10 -5.94 30.96
C ILE A 355 -16.92 -5.67 31.87
N PHE A 356 -16.54 -6.64 32.71
CA PHE A 356 -15.51 -6.41 33.73
C PHE A 356 -14.11 -6.81 33.27
N GLN A 357 -13.95 -7.57 32.17
CA GLN A 357 -12.65 -7.98 31.61
C GLN A 357 -11.66 -8.53 32.66
N GLY A 358 -12.15 -9.25 33.67
CA GLY A 358 -11.33 -9.76 34.78
C GLY A 358 -10.88 -8.71 35.81
N ARG A 359 -11.31 -7.44 35.69
CA ARG A 359 -11.08 -6.38 36.69
C ARG A 359 -11.90 -6.64 37.95
N ALA A 360 -11.32 -6.31 39.11
CA ALA A 360 -12.02 -6.37 40.39
C ALA A 360 -13.09 -5.26 40.48
N CYS A 361 -14.35 -5.63 40.72
CA CYS A 361 -15.44 -4.66 40.82
C CYS A 361 -15.28 -3.77 42.08
N VAL A 362 -15.21 -2.45 41.90
CA VAL A 362 -15.02 -1.48 42.99
C VAL A 362 -16.21 -1.44 43.97
N HIS A 363 -17.43 -1.75 43.53
CA HIS A 363 -18.59 -1.80 44.42
C HIS A 363 -18.52 -2.95 45.46
N LYS A 364 -17.66 -3.95 45.23
CA LYS A 364 -17.35 -5.05 46.16
C LYS A 364 -16.13 -4.75 47.04
N MET A 365 -15.51 -3.57 46.90
CA MET A 365 -14.46 -3.10 47.79
C MET A 365 -15.04 -2.77 49.17
N LYS A 366 -14.27 -3.00 50.24
CA LYS A 366 -14.65 -2.59 51.59
C LYS A 366 -14.35 -1.11 51.80
N LEU A 367 -15.18 -0.46 52.62
CA LEU A 367 -15.02 0.94 53.01
C LEU A 367 -13.63 1.21 53.57
N ASN A 368 -13.14 0.41 54.53
CA ASN A 368 -11.81 0.66 55.11
C ASN A 368 -10.69 0.53 54.08
N ASP A 369 -10.80 -0.41 53.13
CA ASP A 369 -9.82 -0.56 52.06
C ASP A 369 -9.82 0.68 51.15
N PHE A 370 -11.01 1.24 50.86
CA PHE A 370 -11.16 2.48 50.10
C PHE A 370 -10.58 3.69 50.84
N LEU A 371 -10.94 3.86 52.11
CA LEU A 371 -10.43 4.98 52.92
C LEU A 371 -8.91 4.92 53.05
N MET A 372 -8.34 3.73 53.24
CA MET A 372 -6.89 3.54 53.33
C MET A 372 -6.18 3.75 51.99
N ARG A 373 -6.72 3.21 50.89
CA ARG A 373 -6.03 3.19 49.59
C ARG A 373 -6.22 4.48 48.79
N GLU A 374 -7.40 5.08 48.85
CA GLU A 374 -7.76 6.23 48.01
C GLU A 374 -7.83 7.53 48.80
N LEU A 375 -7.92 7.49 50.13
CA LEU A 375 -8.05 8.70 50.96
C LEU A 375 -6.99 8.79 52.07
N ASP A 376 -5.87 8.08 51.93
CA ASP A 376 -4.73 8.09 52.87
C ASP A 376 -5.10 7.80 54.33
N GLY A 377 -6.12 6.96 54.54
CA GLY A 377 -6.64 6.62 55.87
C GLY A 377 -7.60 7.66 56.47
N ARG A 378 -7.94 8.72 55.73
CA ARG A 378 -8.90 9.73 56.19
C ARG A 378 -10.29 9.12 56.38
N GLY A 379 -10.85 9.27 57.57
CA GLY A 379 -12.16 8.70 57.94
C GLY A 379 -12.12 7.27 58.49
N VAL A 380 -10.94 6.66 58.59
CA VAL A 380 -10.77 5.37 59.26
C VAL A 380 -10.92 5.59 60.77
N ALA A 381 -11.89 4.90 61.37
CA ALA A 381 -12.10 4.90 62.81
C ALA A 381 -12.51 3.49 63.26
N ASP A 382 -12.06 3.12 64.45
CA ASP A 382 -12.23 1.81 65.08
C ASP A 382 -13.71 1.46 65.27
N THR A 383 -14.55 2.51 65.37
CA THR A 383 -15.99 2.42 65.57
C THR A 383 -16.81 2.36 64.28
N ASN A 384 -16.18 2.58 63.11
CA ASN A 384 -16.85 2.56 61.81
C ASN A 384 -16.95 1.11 61.30
N ARG A 385 -18.15 0.69 60.90
CA ARG A 385 -18.37 -0.64 60.32
C ARG A 385 -17.87 -0.64 58.87
N SER A 386 -16.85 -1.46 58.59
CA SER A 386 -16.31 -1.63 57.24
C SER A 386 -17.25 -2.43 56.34
N VAL A 387 -18.24 -1.76 55.73
CA VAL A 387 -19.19 -2.32 54.76
C VAL A 387 -18.65 -2.28 53.33
N LEU A 388 -19.34 -2.92 52.39
CA LEU A 388 -19.03 -2.78 50.95
C LEU A 388 -19.38 -1.38 50.46
N LEU A 389 -18.65 -0.86 49.48
CA LEU A 389 -18.91 0.47 48.93
C LEU A 389 -20.34 0.62 48.40
N LYS A 390 -20.91 -0.43 47.78
CA LYS A 390 -22.31 -0.44 47.34
C LYS A 390 -23.34 -0.19 48.46
N GLU A 391 -23.00 -0.54 49.70
CA GLU A 391 -23.86 -0.31 50.87
C GLU A 391 -23.54 1.03 51.53
N PHE A 392 -22.26 1.43 51.52
CA PHE A 392 -21.81 2.72 52.03
C PHE A 392 -22.43 3.90 51.28
N PHE A 393 -22.38 3.89 49.95
CA PHE A 393 -22.87 5.01 49.13
C PHE A 393 -24.40 5.18 49.12
N LYS A 394 -25.17 4.23 49.69
CA LYS A 394 -26.62 4.41 49.90
C LYS A 394 -26.91 5.44 50.99
N ASP A 395 -26.12 5.42 52.06
CA ASP A 395 -26.22 6.36 53.18
C ASP A 395 -24.87 6.51 53.90
N PRO A 396 -23.96 7.36 53.39
CA PRO A 396 -22.63 7.54 53.96
C PRO A 396 -22.64 8.03 55.42
N ALA A 397 -23.67 8.78 55.82
CA ALA A 397 -23.82 9.34 57.15
C ALA A 397 -24.11 8.28 58.22
N MET A 398 -24.65 7.12 57.80
CA MET A 398 -24.84 5.96 58.67
C MET A 398 -23.51 5.34 59.12
N TYR A 399 -22.47 5.44 58.29
CA TYR A 399 -21.20 4.73 58.49
C TYR A 399 -20.05 5.63 58.94
N ILE A 400 -20.06 6.90 58.53
CA ILE A 400 -19.14 7.93 59.04
C ILE A 400 -19.99 8.96 59.78
N ARG A 401 -20.04 8.81 61.11
CA ARG A 401 -20.89 9.63 62.00
C ARG A 401 -20.37 11.05 62.21
N ASP A 402 -19.06 11.26 62.01
CA ASP A 402 -18.47 12.58 62.07
C ASP A 402 -18.81 13.36 60.79
N ALA A 403 -19.72 14.32 60.93
CA ALA A 403 -20.20 15.14 59.83
C ALA A 403 -19.10 16.04 59.22
N GLY A 404 -18.11 16.47 60.01
CA GLY A 404 -16.99 17.28 59.52
C GLY A 404 -16.09 16.46 58.61
N VAL A 405 -15.69 15.29 59.08
CA VAL A 405 -14.85 14.34 58.32
C VAL A 405 -15.57 13.85 57.06
N LEU A 406 -16.87 13.55 57.15
CA LEU A 406 -17.65 13.12 55.99
C LEU A 406 -17.76 14.22 54.93
N ASN A 407 -17.92 15.49 55.33
CA ASN A 407 -17.99 16.61 54.39
C ASN A 407 -16.65 16.85 53.68
N GLU A 408 -15.52 16.72 54.39
CA GLU A 408 -14.19 16.78 53.79
C GLU A 408 -13.97 15.64 52.78
N ILE A 409 -14.37 14.42 53.14
CA ILE A 409 -14.28 13.26 52.25
C ILE A 409 -15.12 13.49 50.99
N LYS A 410 -16.36 13.96 51.13
CA LYS A 410 -17.26 14.25 50.00
C LYS A 410 -16.73 15.36 49.08
N ALA A 411 -15.94 16.28 49.60
CA ALA A 411 -15.30 17.32 48.80
C ALA A 411 -14.11 16.81 47.96
N SER A 412 -13.61 15.60 48.23
CA SER A 412 -12.50 15.01 47.47
C SER A 412 -12.95 14.51 46.09
N GLY A 413 -12.18 14.85 45.06
CA GLY A 413 -12.37 14.30 43.71
C GLY A 413 -12.31 12.77 43.67
N ARG A 414 -11.54 12.14 44.57
CA ARG A 414 -11.45 10.68 44.69
C ARG A 414 -12.73 10.05 45.21
N TYR A 415 -13.43 10.72 46.15
CA TYR A 415 -14.74 10.27 46.60
C TYR A 415 -15.78 10.38 45.48
N LEU A 416 -15.85 11.52 44.79
CA LEU A 416 -16.82 11.73 43.70
C LEU A 416 -16.59 10.75 42.53
N SER A 417 -15.33 10.48 42.19
CA SER A 417 -14.97 9.49 41.18
C SER A 417 -15.35 8.07 41.61
N MET A 418 -15.10 7.71 42.87
CA MET A 418 -15.47 6.39 43.40
C MET A 418 -16.98 6.20 43.51
N GLU A 419 -17.72 7.22 43.97
CA GLU A 419 -19.17 7.21 44.04
C GLU A 419 -19.79 7.03 42.65
N GLY A 420 -19.25 7.74 41.65
CA GLY A 420 -19.61 7.57 40.25
C GLY A 420 -19.38 6.14 39.76
N ALA A 421 -18.17 5.62 39.95
CA ALA A 421 -17.79 4.28 39.51
C ALA A 421 -18.63 3.18 40.19
N VAL A 422 -18.90 3.28 41.49
CA VAL A 422 -19.72 2.29 42.21
C VAL A 422 -21.16 2.31 41.72
N ARG A 423 -21.74 3.50 41.47
CA ARG A 423 -23.08 3.61 40.90
C ARG A 423 -23.15 3.03 39.49
N GLU A 424 -22.19 3.36 38.63
CA GLU A 424 -22.09 2.78 37.28
C GLU A 424 -21.97 1.26 37.30
N GLU A 425 -21.11 0.69 38.17
CA GLU A 425 -20.99 -0.76 38.30
C GLU A 425 -22.26 -1.43 38.83
N MET A 426 -22.99 -0.77 39.73
CA MET A 426 -24.27 -1.26 40.25
C MET A 426 -25.36 -1.27 39.16
N ASP A 427 -25.41 -0.23 38.33
CA ASP A 427 -26.32 -0.16 37.17
C ASP A 427 -25.99 -1.26 36.16
N MET A 428 -24.70 -1.53 35.92
CA MET A 428 -24.25 -2.66 35.10
C MET A 428 -24.63 -4.02 35.71
N GLU A 429 -24.49 -4.23 37.02
CA GLU A 429 -24.87 -5.49 37.68
C GLU A 429 -26.40 -5.70 37.70
N GLU A 430 -27.19 -4.63 37.72
CA GLU A 430 -28.63 -4.68 37.49
C GLU A 430 -28.97 -5.06 36.05
N ASP A 431 -28.31 -4.44 35.07
CA ASP A 431 -28.50 -4.77 33.66
C ASP A 431 -28.10 -6.22 33.33
N ILE A 432 -27.01 -6.72 33.93
CA ILE A 432 -26.60 -8.13 33.83
C ILE A 432 -27.72 -9.04 34.36
N ARG A 433 -28.34 -8.70 35.49
CA ARG A 433 -29.44 -9.50 36.06
C ARG A 433 -30.67 -9.51 35.16
N LYS A 434 -31.04 -8.36 34.58
CA LYS A 434 -32.12 -8.27 33.58
C LYS A 434 -31.83 -9.11 32.34
N LEU A 435 -30.60 -9.07 31.83
CA LEU A 435 -30.17 -9.87 30.69
C LEU A 435 -30.20 -11.37 30.99
N GLN A 436 -29.75 -11.78 32.18
CA GLN A 436 -29.83 -13.17 32.64
C GLN A 436 -31.28 -13.66 32.79
N TYR A 437 -32.19 -12.81 33.28
CA TYR A 437 -33.62 -13.11 33.37
C TYR A 437 -34.23 -13.35 31.98
N ASN A 438 -33.73 -12.64 30.95
CA ASN A 438 -34.08 -12.85 29.55
C ASN A 438 -33.27 -13.96 28.85
N HIS A 439 -32.57 -14.83 29.61
CA HIS A 439 -31.71 -15.91 29.10
C HIS A 439 -30.53 -15.46 28.23
N LEU A 440 -30.09 -14.21 28.36
CA LEU A 440 -28.92 -13.65 27.67
C LEU A 440 -27.75 -13.60 28.64
N SER A 441 -26.91 -14.64 28.64
CA SER A 441 -25.73 -14.74 29.52
C SER A 441 -24.39 -14.58 28.80
N THR A 442 -24.39 -14.57 27.47
CA THR A 442 -23.18 -14.50 26.62
C THR A 442 -23.18 -13.29 25.70
N LEU A 443 -22.00 -12.85 25.27
CA LEU A 443 -21.84 -11.82 24.23
C LEU A 443 -22.57 -12.20 22.93
N ARG A 444 -22.58 -13.48 22.56
CA ARG A 444 -23.37 -13.99 21.44
C ARG A 444 -24.86 -13.73 21.62
N GLY A 445 -25.38 -13.99 22.82
CA GLY A 445 -26.76 -13.68 23.20
C GLY A 445 -27.07 -12.19 23.04
N TRP A 446 -26.20 -11.32 23.58
CA TRP A 446 -26.35 -9.87 23.41
C TRP A 446 -26.36 -9.44 21.93
N SER A 447 -25.47 -10.01 21.11
CA SER A 447 -25.36 -9.67 19.68
C SER A 447 -26.61 -10.03 18.86
N LEU A 448 -27.38 -11.03 19.31
CA LEU A 448 -28.62 -11.52 18.71
C LEU A 448 -29.87 -11.00 19.41
N ALA A 449 -29.73 -10.21 20.48
CA ALA A 449 -30.84 -9.70 21.26
C ALA A 449 -31.74 -8.76 20.43
N THR A 450 -33.05 -8.84 20.67
CA THR A 450 -34.03 -7.97 19.99
C THR A 450 -33.85 -6.52 20.45
N ALA A 451 -34.31 -5.57 19.62
CA ALA A 451 -34.26 -4.15 19.95
C ALA A 451 -35.01 -3.84 21.26
N GLU A 452 -36.09 -4.55 21.54
CA GLU A 452 -36.85 -4.45 22.80
C GLU A 452 -36.00 -4.83 24.01
N VAL A 453 -35.27 -5.95 23.96
CA VAL A 453 -34.39 -6.37 25.06
C VAL A 453 -33.21 -5.41 25.21
N LYS A 454 -32.61 -4.97 24.09
CA LYS A 454 -31.53 -3.97 24.11
C LYS A 454 -31.98 -2.61 24.68
N ALA A 455 -33.26 -2.28 24.62
CA ALA A 455 -33.82 -1.05 25.19
C ALA A 455 -34.02 -1.10 26.72
N THR A 456 -33.99 -2.29 27.34
CA THR A 456 -34.13 -2.46 28.79
C THR A 456 -32.84 -2.23 29.59
N VAL A 457 -31.72 -2.11 28.87
CA VAL A 457 -30.34 -1.98 29.39
C VAL A 457 -29.91 -0.52 29.32
N HIS A 458 -29.15 -0.04 30.31
CA HIS A 458 -28.66 1.33 30.33
C HIS A 458 -27.70 1.59 29.16
N ASN A 459 -27.69 2.83 28.68
CA ASN A 459 -26.94 3.20 27.49
C ASN A 459 -25.43 2.97 27.66
N SER A 460 -24.90 3.17 28.87
CA SER A 460 -23.50 2.89 29.21
C SER A 460 -23.16 1.40 29.02
N THR A 461 -23.95 0.51 29.63
CA THR A 461 -23.79 -0.95 29.49
C THR A 461 -23.94 -1.40 28.03
N LYS A 462 -24.90 -0.80 27.30
CA LYS A 462 -25.12 -1.05 25.87
C LYS A 462 -23.89 -0.71 25.04
N HIS A 463 -23.29 0.46 25.24
CA HIS A 463 -22.07 0.87 24.54
C HIS A 463 -20.90 -0.10 24.79
N PHE A 464 -20.70 -0.54 26.03
CA PHE A 464 -19.66 -1.54 26.34
C PHE A 464 -19.91 -2.88 25.67
N LEU A 465 -21.15 -3.39 25.72
CA LEU A 465 -21.48 -4.68 25.13
C LEU A 465 -21.48 -4.66 23.60
N ASP A 466 -21.91 -3.55 22.98
CA ASP A 466 -21.81 -3.38 21.53
C ASP A 466 -20.33 -3.26 21.10
N ALA A 467 -19.50 -2.53 21.85
CA ALA A 467 -18.05 -2.46 21.59
C ALA A 467 -17.37 -3.83 21.73
N ALA A 468 -17.62 -4.55 22.84
CA ALA A 468 -17.07 -5.88 23.07
C ALA A 468 -17.58 -6.92 22.07
N ALA A 469 -18.83 -6.81 21.60
CA ALA A 469 -19.38 -7.69 20.56
C ALA A 469 -18.77 -7.40 19.18
N GLU A 470 -18.52 -6.14 18.85
CA GLU A 470 -17.85 -5.75 17.60
C GLU A 470 -16.36 -6.13 17.61
N GLU A 471 -15.68 -5.98 18.73
CA GLU A 471 -14.32 -6.47 18.94
C GLU A 471 -14.26 -8.01 18.85
N ALA A 472 -15.20 -8.72 19.46
CA ALA A 472 -15.29 -10.17 19.37
C ALA A 472 -15.58 -10.68 17.94
N ARG A 473 -16.23 -9.86 17.09
CA ARG A 473 -16.48 -10.16 15.67
C ARG A 473 -15.28 -9.86 14.78
N ASN A 474 -14.42 -8.94 15.20
CA ASN A 474 -13.27 -8.47 14.45
C ASN A 474 -11.97 -8.71 15.25
N PRO A 475 -11.43 -9.94 15.27
CA PRO A 475 -10.15 -10.19 15.92
C PRO A 475 -9.09 -9.27 15.28
N THR A 476 -8.38 -8.50 16.12
CA THR A 476 -7.43 -7.43 15.82
C THR A 476 -6.75 -7.53 14.45
N THR A 477 -7.45 -7.04 13.43
CA THR A 477 -7.00 -6.59 12.11
C THR A 477 -8.15 -5.75 11.58
N SER A 478 -8.36 -4.56 12.16
CA SER A 478 -9.45 -3.70 11.73
C SER A 478 -9.16 -3.21 10.30
N ALA A 479 -10.07 -3.54 9.39
CA ALA A 479 -10.35 -2.69 8.24
C ALA A 479 -10.52 -1.23 8.71
N PRO A 480 -10.11 -0.23 7.92
CA PRO A 480 -10.09 1.15 8.37
C PRO A 480 -11.50 1.59 8.79
N GLU A 481 -11.61 2.10 10.03
CA GLU A 481 -12.79 2.85 10.47
C GLU A 481 -13.10 3.92 9.42
N LYS A 482 -14.29 3.85 8.83
CA LYS A 482 -14.78 4.93 7.98
C LYS A 482 -14.89 6.17 8.86
N LEU A 483 -14.03 7.15 8.64
CA LEU A 483 -14.12 8.47 9.25
C LEU A 483 -15.40 9.17 8.80
N GLN A 484 -16.50 8.90 9.51
CA GLN A 484 -17.78 9.57 9.32
C GLN A 484 -17.62 11.04 9.73
N GLY A 485 -17.85 11.96 8.79
CA GLY A 485 -17.62 13.41 8.94
C GLY A 485 -16.59 14.00 7.97
N CYS A 486 -15.70 13.19 7.38
CA CYS A 486 -14.67 13.71 6.44
C CYS A 486 -15.20 14.21 5.09
N TYR A 487 -16.41 13.79 4.69
CA TYR A 487 -17.03 14.23 3.43
C TYR A 487 -17.98 15.42 3.59
N GLU A 488 -18.34 15.81 4.81
CA GLU A 488 -19.25 16.94 5.06
C GLU A 488 -18.59 18.27 4.68
N SER A 489 -17.28 18.45 4.91
CA SER A 489 -16.54 19.65 4.50
C SER A 489 -16.50 19.84 2.99
N VAL A 490 -16.42 18.75 2.21
CA VAL A 490 -16.47 18.80 0.74
C VAL A 490 -17.88 19.14 0.24
N TYR A 491 -18.90 18.71 0.98
CA TYR A 491 -20.30 18.95 0.63
C TYR A 491 -20.77 20.36 0.97
N ASN A 492 -20.22 20.94 2.05
CA ASN A 492 -20.57 22.26 2.57
C ASN A 492 -19.63 23.38 2.06
N ALA A 493 -18.53 23.05 1.36
CA ALA A 493 -17.64 24.03 0.77
C ALA A 493 -18.34 24.93 -0.27
N SER A 494 -17.97 26.20 -0.29
CA SER A 494 -18.38 27.16 -1.31
C SER A 494 -17.62 26.89 -2.61
N TRP A 495 -18.33 26.89 -3.73
CA TRP A 495 -17.77 26.54 -5.04
C TRP A 495 -17.49 27.81 -5.83
N HIS A 496 -16.34 27.86 -6.48
CA HIS A 496 -15.98 28.85 -7.49
C HIS A 496 -15.38 28.15 -8.70
N HIS A 497 -15.46 28.76 -9.87
CA HIS A 497 -14.87 28.19 -11.08
C HIS A 497 -14.26 29.25 -11.99
N VAL A 498 -13.14 28.91 -12.61
CA VAL A 498 -12.39 29.79 -13.51
C VAL A 498 -12.66 29.37 -14.94
N VAL A 499 -13.18 30.31 -15.72
CA VAL A 499 -13.55 30.13 -17.12
C VAL A 499 -12.66 31.01 -17.99
N GLU A 500 -12.20 30.45 -19.09
CA GLU A 500 -11.54 31.17 -20.15
C GLU A 500 -12.60 31.77 -21.08
N VAL A 501 -12.69 33.11 -21.11
CA VAL A 501 -13.64 33.84 -21.96
C VAL A 501 -12.90 34.29 -23.22
N PRO A 502 -13.32 33.87 -24.42
CA PRO A 502 -12.64 34.28 -25.65
C PRO A 502 -12.96 35.75 -25.97
N GLY A 503 -11.93 36.61 -25.97
CA GLY A 503 -12.05 38.02 -26.31
C GLY A 503 -10.77 38.60 -26.90
N GLY A 504 -10.76 38.85 -28.22
CA GLY A 504 -9.72 39.64 -28.90
C GLY A 504 -8.25 39.27 -28.61
N GLU A 505 -7.35 40.25 -28.71
CA GLU A 505 -5.87 40.07 -28.67
C GLU A 505 -5.30 39.53 -27.34
N ARG A 506 -6.11 39.34 -26.30
CA ARG A 506 -5.70 38.65 -25.07
C ARG A 506 -6.86 37.86 -24.47
N THR A 507 -6.72 36.55 -24.42
CA THR A 507 -7.63 35.66 -23.70
C THR A 507 -7.66 36.00 -22.21
N GLY A 508 -8.84 36.35 -21.69
CA GLY A 508 -9.05 36.69 -20.27
C GLY A 508 -9.55 35.50 -19.47
N MET A 509 -9.10 35.37 -18.21
CA MET A 509 -9.65 34.42 -17.24
C MET A 509 -10.64 35.14 -16.34
N GLU A 510 -11.85 34.61 -16.21
CA GLU A 510 -12.89 35.11 -15.32
C GLU A 510 -13.18 34.08 -14.22
N VAL A 511 -13.26 34.53 -12.96
CA VAL A 511 -13.67 33.70 -11.82
C VAL A 511 -15.15 33.93 -11.57
N ARG A 512 -15.94 32.85 -11.56
CA ARG A 512 -17.37 32.87 -11.32
C ARG A 512 -17.70 32.11 -10.05
N GLU A 513 -18.64 32.63 -9.28
CA GLU A 513 -19.16 32.00 -8.06
C GLU A 513 -20.15 30.88 -8.41
N GLY A 514 -20.14 29.81 -7.62
CA GLY A 514 -20.94 28.61 -7.82
C GLY A 514 -20.24 27.52 -8.65
N LYS A 515 -20.93 26.37 -8.75
CA LYS A 515 -20.47 25.20 -9.52
C LYS A 515 -20.59 25.47 -11.03
N PRO A 516 -19.63 25.02 -11.87
CA PRO A 516 -19.71 25.27 -13.30
C PRO A 516 -20.92 24.58 -13.94
N PRO A 517 -21.60 25.21 -14.91
CA PRO A 517 -22.79 24.65 -15.56
C PRO A 517 -22.49 23.43 -16.45
N GLN A 518 -21.24 23.25 -16.90
CA GLN A 518 -20.76 22.05 -17.59
C GLN A 518 -19.45 21.58 -16.94
N SER A 519 -19.36 20.27 -16.64
CA SER A 519 -18.11 19.62 -16.20
C SER A 519 -17.21 19.30 -17.39
N TRP A 520 -15.93 19.00 -17.15
CA TRP A 520 -15.03 18.53 -18.20
C TRP A 520 -15.55 17.24 -18.85
N LYS A 521 -15.41 17.14 -20.18
CA LYS A 521 -15.81 15.94 -20.95
C LYS A 521 -14.63 14.99 -21.07
N TYR A 522 -14.88 13.71 -20.83
CA TYR A 522 -13.88 12.65 -20.93
C TYR A 522 -14.33 11.56 -21.89
N ARG A 523 -13.40 11.07 -22.72
CA ARG A 523 -13.60 9.92 -23.61
C ARG A 523 -12.97 8.67 -23.02
N ALA A 524 -13.61 7.52 -23.20
CA ALA A 524 -13.09 6.25 -22.70
C ALA A 524 -12.15 5.62 -23.75
N VAL A 525 -10.88 5.41 -23.38
CA VAL A 525 -9.85 4.77 -24.22
C VAL A 525 -9.20 3.65 -23.40
N GLY A 526 -9.37 2.40 -23.84
CA GLY A 526 -8.64 1.25 -23.26
C GLY A 526 -8.75 1.09 -21.73
N GLY A 527 -9.91 1.36 -21.13
CA GLY A 527 -10.11 1.27 -19.67
C GLY A 527 -9.65 2.51 -18.88
N THR A 528 -9.14 3.54 -19.55
CA THR A 528 -8.80 4.85 -18.96
C THR A 528 -9.72 5.94 -19.50
N LEU A 529 -9.93 7.01 -18.72
CA LEU A 529 -10.60 8.22 -19.21
C LEU A 529 -9.53 9.19 -19.70
N GLU A 530 -9.64 9.71 -20.92
CA GLU A 530 -8.83 10.83 -21.42
C GLU A 530 -9.70 12.08 -21.53
N LYS A 531 -9.08 13.25 -21.35
CA LYS A 531 -9.75 14.54 -21.57
C LYS A 531 -10.06 14.73 -23.06
N ASP A 532 -11.32 14.98 -23.39
CA ASP A 532 -11.75 15.08 -24.79
C ASP A 532 -11.59 16.52 -25.31
N ASP A 533 -10.36 16.89 -25.65
CA ASP A 533 -10.01 18.23 -26.11
C ASP A 533 -10.27 18.46 -27.61
N GLY A 534 -10.87 17.47 -28.31
CA GLY A 534 -11.00 17.47 -29.78
C GLY A 534 -12.29 18.07 -30.35
N VAL A 535 -13.30 18.40 -29.53
CA VAL A 535 -14.66 18.67 -30.04
C VAL A 535 -15.26 20.03 -29.61
N GLU A 536 -14.57 20.87 -28.84
CA GLU A 536 -15.11 22.18 -28.46
C GLU A 536 -14.53 23.33 -29.30
N GLN A 537 -15.37 23.75 -30.26
CA GLN A 537 -15.20 24.94 -31.10
C GLN A 537 -14.65 26.11 -30.27
N SER A 538 -13.70 26.84 -30.86
CA SER A 538 -12.95 27.98 -30.31
C SER A 538 -13.80 29.21 -29.94
N SER A 539 -15.11 29.06 -29.76
CA SER A 539 -16.08 30.10 -29.40
C SER A 539 -16.85 29.81 -28.10
N ALA A 540 -16.59 28.68 -27.42
CA ALA A 540 -17.24 28.35 -26.15
C ALA A 540 -16.33 28.65 -24.95
N GLU A 541 -16.92 29.18 -23.89
CA GLU A 541 -16.32 29.38 -22.56
C GLU A 541 -15.69 28.07 -22.03
N ARG A 542 -14.37 28.05 -21.77
CA ARG A 542 -13.67 26.83 -21.35
C ARG A 542 -13.41 26.83 -19.85
N LEU A 543 -13.94 25.83 -19.14
CA LEU A 543 -13.61 25.59 -17.74
C LEU A 543 -12.12 25.21 -17.60
N ARG A 544 -11.37 25.96 -16.79
CA ARG A 544 -9.92 25.75 -16.57
C ARG A 544 -9.59 25.27 -15.17
N LEU A 545 -10.34 25.71 -14.18
CA LEU A 545 -10.12 25.36 -12.77
C LEU A 545 -11.41 25.45 -11.97
N MET A 546 -11.56 24.59 -10.97
CA MET A 546 -12.57 24.72 -9.93
C MET A 546 -11.87 25.01 -8.61
N VAL A 547 -12.46 25.85 -7.76
CA VAL A 547 -11.90 26.22 -6.46
C VAL A 547 -12.96 25.97 -5.40
N LEU A 548 -12.62 25.13 -4.42
CA LEU A 548 -13.46 24.83 -3.26
C LEU A 548 -12.93 25.62 -2.08
N THR A 549 -13.78 26.44 -1.46
CA THR A 549 -13.36 27.28 -0.33
C THR A 549 -14.13 26.85 0.92
N TRP A 550 -13.40 26.65 2.02
CA TRP A 550 -13.98 26.28 3.32
C TRP A 550 -13.45 27.21 4.41
N ASP A 551 -14.35 28.02 4.98
CA ASP A 551 -13.98 29.15 5.84
C ASP A 551 -13.25 28.72 7.14
N ASP A 552 -13.49 27.50 7.62
CA ASP A 552 -12.84 26.95 8.82
C ASP A 552 -11.51 26.21 8.52
N GLY A 553 -11.05 26.20 7.26
CA GLY A 553 -9.83 25.52 6.82
C GLY A 553 -9.96 23.99 6.62
N TRP A 554 -9.17 23.43 5.70
CA TRP A 554 -9.32 22.01 5.33
C TRP A 554 -8.77 21.07 6.43
N PRO A 555 -9.52 20.03 6.84
CA PRO A 555 -9.18 19.17 7.99
C PRO A 555 -7.99 18.20 7.78
N TYR A 556 -7.29 18.23 6.64
CA TYR A 556 -6.12 17.39 6.35
C TYR A 556 -4.84 18.21 6.11
N THR A 557 -3.69 17.64 6.46
CA THR A 557 -2.33 18.12 6.14
C THR A 557 -1.98 18.02 4.65
N MET A 558 -2.85 18.51 3.77
CA MET A 558 -2.46 18.99 2.44
C MET A 558 -2.06 20.49 2.47
N ASN A 559 -2.12 21.12 3.66
CA ASN A 559 -1.67 22.50 3.89
C ASN A 559 -0.22 22.63 4.38
N GLY A 560 0.48 21.53 4.63
CA GLY A 560 1.84 21.57 5.19
C GLY A 560 2.95 21.94 4.19
N LEU A 561 2.74 21.75 2.88
CA LEU A 561 3.80 21.93 1.87
C LEU A 561 3.54 23.00 0.80
N HIS A 562 2.32 23.54 0.67
CA HIS A 562 1.98 24.44 -0.44
C HIS A 562 1.40 25.81 -0.06
N GLY A 563 1.20 26.11 1.23
CA GLY A 563 0.76 27.45 1.64
C GLY A 563 -0.56 27.91 0.99
N ALA A 564 -1.40 26.98 0.54
CA ALA A 564 -2.76 27.29 0.13
C ALA A 564 -3.60 27.45 1.41
N GLY A 565 -4.33 28.56 1.53
CA GLY A 565 -5.14 28.86 2.71
C GLY A 565 -6.42 28.00 2.79
N ASN A 566 -7.56 28.66 2.84
CA ASN A 566 -8.90 28.05 2.93
C ASN A 566 -9.40 27.47 1.58
N ASP A 567 -8.58 27.58 0.51
CA ASP A 567 -9.00 27.35 -0.88
C ASP A 567 -8.28 26.15 -1.51
N LEU A 568 -9.04 25.22 -2.10
CA LEU A 568 -8.58 24.01 -2.76
C LEU A 568 -8.87 24.06 -4.26
N CYS A 569 -7.82 24.06 -5.08
CA CYS A 569 -7.89 24.13 -6.53
C CYS A 569 -7.99 22.72 -7.17
N VAL A 570 -9.12 22.42 -7.81
CA VAL A 570 -9.41 21.19 -8.54
C VAL A 570 -9.29 21.44 -10.05
N ASN A 571 -8.35 20.76 -10.70
CA ASN A 571 -8.21 20.78 -12.16
C ASN A 571 -8.87 19.56 -12.82
N CYS A 572 -8.88 19.52 -14.16
CA CYS A 572 -9.47 18.41 -14.93
C CYS A 572 -8.87 17.04 -14.59
N GLU A 573 -7.59 16.95 -14.21
CA GLU A 573 -6.96 15.66 -13.91
C GLU A 573 -7.43 15.11 -12.55
N VAL A 574 -7.59 15.98 -11.56
CA VAL A 574 -8.12 15.61 -10.24
C VAL A 574 -9.57 15.14 -10.37
N GLU A 575 -10.39 15.83 -11.16
CA GLU A 575 -11.77 15.40 -11.42
C GLU A 575 -11.83 14.09 -12.24
N ARG A 576 -10.94 13.90 -13.22
CA ARG A 576 -10.83 12.65 -14.00
C ARG A 576 -10.56 11.44 -13.11
N VAL A 577 -9.59 11.56 -12.20
CA VAL A 577 -9.26 10.50 -11.23
C VAL A 577 -10.46 10.21 -10.32
N TRP A 578 -11.14 11.25 -9.85
CA TRP A 578 -12.35 11.10 -9.06
C TRP A 578 -13.47 10.34 -9.81
N GLN A 579 -13.67 10.61 -11.11
CA GLN A 579 -14.65 9.89 -11.93
C GLN A 579 -14.29 8.40 -12.14
N ILE A 580 -13.00 8.07 -12.18
CA ILE A 580 -12.51 6.67 -12.24
C ILE A 580 -12.83 5.97 -10.92
N VAL A 581 -12.52 6.60 -9.79
CA VAL A 581 -12.76 6.05 -8.45
C VAL A 581 -14.27 5.87 -8.18
N LYS A 582 -15.11 6.82 -8.61
CA LYS A 582 -16.57 6.77 -8.46
C LYS A 582 -17.24 5.64 -9.26
N ARG A 583 -16.59 5.08 -10.30
CA ARG A 583 -17.15 4.03 -11.18
C ARG A 583 -16.88 2.59 -10.73
N GLY A 584 -16.18 2.33 -9.63
CA GLY A 584 -16.09 0.98 -9.02
C GLY A 584 -17.01 0.88 -7.79
N PRO A 585 -17.67 -0.27 -7.47
CA PRO A 585 -17.48 -1.64 -7.98
C PRO A 585 -18.78 -2.25 -8.54
N ALA A 586 -18.77 -2.65 -9.81
CA ALA A 586 -19.70 -3.65 -10.34
C ALA A 586 -19.04 -4.32 -11.55
N LEU A 587 -18.80 -5.62 -11.47
CA LEU A 587 -18.91 -6.61 -12.57
C LEU A 587 -18.38 -7.97 -12.09
N THR A 588 -19.17 -8.64 -11.27
CA THR A 588 -19.38 -10.08 -11.39
C THR A 588 -20.38 -10.31 -12.51
N VAL A 589 -19.92 -10.67 -13.72
CA VAL A 589 -20.74 -11.45 -14.68
C VAL A 589 -19.82 -12.40 -15.44
N ARG A 590 -20.06 -13.70 -15.25
CA ARG A 590 -19.50 -14.80 -16.04
C ARG A 590 -20.08 -14.77 -17.46
N PRO A 591 -19.30 -15.06 -18.52
CA PRO A 591 -19.88 -15.37 -19.82
C PRO A 591 -20.12 -16.88 -19.92
N THR A 592 -21.37 -17.31 -19.80
CA THR A 592 -21.85 -18.55 -20.42
C THR A 592 -22.40 -18.19 -21.79
N LEU A 593 -21.64 -18.49 -22.84
CA LEU A 593 -22.14 -18.57 -24.20
C LEU A 593 -22.62 -20.00 -24.45
N SER A 594 -23.86 -20.15 -24.91
CA SER A 594 -24.21 -21.22 -25.84
C SER A 594 -25.25 -20.72 -26.84
N PRO A 595 -25.20 -21.23 -28.08
CA PRO A 595 -25.81 -20.62 -29.25
C PRO A 595 -27.09 -21.34 -29.69
N SER A 596 -27.94 -20.63 -30.40
CA SER A 596 -29.02 -21.16 -31.25
C SER A 596 -29.25 -20.07 -32.29
N VAL A 597 -29.14 -20.25 -33.61
CA VAL A 597 -29.51 -21.32 -34.56
C VAL A 597 -28.56 -21.12 -35.78
N CYS A 598 -28.00 -22.10 -36.51
CA CYS A 598 -28.46 -23.40 -37.03
C CYS A 598 -27.50 -24.55 -36.72
#